data_AF-A0AA97GW03-F1
#
_entry.id   AF-A0AA97GW03-F1
#
_cell.length_a   1.000
_cell.length_b   1.000
_cell.length_c   1.000
_cell.angle_alpha   90.00
_cell.angle_beta   90.00
_cell.angle_gamma   90.00
#
_symmetry.space_group_name_H-M   'P 1'
#
loop_
_entity.id
_entity.type
_entity.pdbx_description
1 polymer ?
#
loop_
_entity_poly.entity_id
_entity_poly.type
_entity_poly.pdbx_seq_one_letter_code
_entity_poly.pdbx_strand_id
1 'polypeptide(L)'
;MKTKDIARHYGLELGVFDTWLRSSGHQYRSGMTGLSVDDNANADELVNGFRLALTAERERSEQDQLRRAQEEEVARRADAVKQQALAGMLITSGFNFDGYTITKYSGYISGDDALSMDRPTHGWMGGVNGDVGEELLLALASIRRKALAELKEAAYALGCNAVIGVDFDYLTLDPETATNGGGTVYLPFLFAVTANGNAVVIERN
;
A
#
# COMPACT_ATOMS: atom_id res chain seq x y z
N MET A 1 -31.45 -41.57 -12.21
CA MET A 1 -30.37 -41.53 -13.21
C MET A 1 -29.07 -41.11 -12.55
N LYS A 2 -27.92 -41.77 -12.83
CA LYS A 2 -26.64 -41.40 -12.19
C LYS A 2 -26.05 -40.15 -12.86
N THR A 3 -25.50 -39.23 -12.06
CA THR A 3 -24.89 -37.98 -12.60
C THR A 3 -23.68 -38.26 -13.49
N LYS A 4 -22.93 -39.33 -13.21
CA LYS A 4 -21.83 -39.81 -14.06
C LYS A 4 -22.26 -40.19 -15.48
N ASP A 5 -23.46 -40.76 -15.64
CA ASP A 5 -23.98 -41.16 -16.95
C ASP A 5 -24.46 -39.94 -17.74
N ILE A 6 -25.09 -38.97 -17.06
CA ILE A 6 -25.46 -37.67 -17.63
C ILE A 6 -24.20 -36.91 -18.09
N ALA A 7 -23.20 -36.78 -17.22
CA ALA A 7 -21.95 -36.09 -17.52
C ALA A 7 -21.23 -36.72 -18.73
N ARG A 8 -21.20 -38.06 -18.81
CA ARG A 8 -20.62 -38.78 -19.96
C ARG A 8 -21.41 -38.56 -21.25
N HIS A 9 -22.74 -38.54 -21.19
CA HIS A 9 -23.61 -38.36 -22.35
C HIS A 9 -23.53 -36.94 -22.93
N TYR A 10 -23.50 -35.93 -22.07
CA TYR A 10 -23.48 -34.51 -22.46
C TYR A 10 -22.08 -33.87 -22.49
N GLY A 11 -21.03 -34.67 -22.24
CA GLY A 11 -19.63 -34.21 -22.25
C GLY A 11 -19.29 -33.21 -21.14
N LEU A 12 -19.91 -33.32 -19.97
CA LEU A 12 -19.70 -32.41 -18.84
C LEU A 12 -18.60 -32.92 -17.90
N GLU A 13 -17.93 -31.98 -17.22
CA GLU A 13 -17.01 -32.34 -16.15
C GLU A 13 -17.80 -32.73 -14.89
N LEU A 14 -17.66 -33.98 -14.45
CA LEU A 14 -18.45 -34.55 -13.35
C LEU A 14 -18.26 -33.79 -12.03
N GLY A 15 -17.04 -33.35 -11.72
CA GLY A 15 -16.74 -32.65 -10.46
C GLY A 15 -17.46 -31.31 -10.35
N VAL A 16 -17.47 -30.53 -11.44
CA VAL A 16 -18.14 -29.22 -11.50
C VAL A 16 -19.65 -29.38 -11.58
N PHE A 17 -20.16 -30.36 -12.33
CA PHE A 17 -21.59 -30.66 -12.41
C PHE A 17 -22.17 -31.12 -11.06
N ASP A 18 -21.48 -32.03 -10.36
CA ASP A 18 -21.92 -32.51 -9.05
C ASP A 18 -21.87 -31.39 -7.99
N THR A 19 -20.87 -30.50 -8.07
CA THR A 19 -20.77 -29.33 -7.18
C THR A 19 -21.92 -28.35 -7.41
N TRP A 20 -22.22 -28.02 -8.67
CA TRP A 20 -23.38 -27.20 -9.01
C TRP A 20 -24.69 -27.87 -8.61
N LEU A 21 -24.86 -29.18 -8.84
CA LEU A 21 -26.10 -29.88 -8.49
C LEU A 21 -26.40 -29.79 -6.99
N ARG A 22 -25.37 -29.87 -6.15
CA ARG A 22 -25.49 -29.70 -4.69
C ARG A 22 -25.93 -28.29 -4.27
N SER A 23 -25.61 -27.25 -5.04
CA SER A 23 -25.97 -25.85 -4.73
C SER A 23 -27.18 -25.32 -5.51
N SER A 24 -27.59 -26.02 -6.58
CA SER A 24 -28.68 -25.63 -7.49
C SER A 24 -30.10 -25.75 -6.91
N GLY A 25 -30.27 -26.43 -5.77
CA GLY A 25 -31.57 -26.69 -5.16
C GLY A 25 -32.38 -27.83 -5.80
N HIS A 26 -31.85 -28.50 -6.83
CA HIS A 26 -32.47 -29.69 -7.42
C HIS A 26 -32.40 -30.90 -6.47
N GLN A 27 -33.40 -31.79 -6.52
CA GLN A 27 -33.41 -33.00 -5.71
C GLN A 27 -32.36 -34.00 -6.21
N TYR A 28 -31.47 -34.42 -5.31
CA TYR A 28 -30.46 -35.44 -5.58
C TYR A 28 -30.40 -36.47 -4.44
N ARG A 29 -29.94 -37.68 -4.75
CA ARG A 29 -29.63 -38.74 -3.80
C ARG A 29 -28.12 -39.02 -3.83
N SER A 30 -27.49 -38.99 -2.67
CA SER A 30 -26.07 -39.34 -2.50
C SER A 30 -25.97 -40.82 -2.12
N GLY A 31 -25.25 -41.62 -2.90
CA GLY A 31 -25.01 -43.04 -2.62
C GLY A 31 -23.53 -43.41 -2.66
N MET A 32 -23.21 -44.67 -2.33
CA MET A 32 -21.84 -45.20 -2.28
C MET A 32 -21.06 -45.10 -3.61
N THR A 33 -21.77 -44.94 -4.73
CA THR A 33 -21.18 -44.88 -6.09
C THR A 33 -21.29 -43.50 -6.76
N GLY A 34 -21.71 -42.46 -6.02
CA GLY A 34 -21.83 -41.08 -6.52
C GLY A 34 -23.22 -40.48 -6.33
N LEU A 35 -23.46 -39.31 -6.96
CA LEU A 35 -24.78 -38.67 -6.97
C LEU A 35 -25.71 -39.30 -8.02
N SER A 36 -27.00 -39.24 -7.73
CA SER A 36 -28.06 -39.60 -8.65
C SER A 36 -29.22 -38.61 -8.53
N VAL A 37 -29.85 -38.32 -9.65
CA VAL A 37 -31.11 -37.56 -9.73
C VAL A 37 -32.27 -38.52 -9.97
N ASP A 38 -33.50 -38.09 -9.71
CA ASP A 38 -34.71 -38.91 -9.96
C ASP A 38 -34.72 -39.46 -11.40
N ASP A 39 -35.24 -40.67 -11.60
CA ASP A 39 -35.38 -41.28 -12.93
C ASP A 39 -36.44 -40.55 -13.79
N ASN A 40 -37.38 -39.83 -13.16
CA ASN A 40 -38.35 -38.97 -13.83
C ASN A 40 -37.84 -37.52 -14.07
N ALA A 41 -36.61 -37.19 -13.64
CA ALA A 41 -36.05 -35.85 -13.84
C ALA A 41 -35.64 -35.63 -15.30
N ASN A 42 -35.95 -34.44 -15.85
CA ASN A 42 -35.57 -34.07 -17.20
C ASN A 42 -34.07 -33.77 -17.28
N ALA A 43 -33.30 -34.69 -17.89
CA ALA A 43 -31.85 -34.57 -18.03
C ALA A 43 -31.44 -33.31 -18.82
N ASP A 44 -32.17 -32.98 -19.88
CA ASP A 44 -31.90 -31.81 -20.73
C ASP A 44 -32.08 -30.50 -19.96
N GLU A 45 -33.10 -30.44 -19.10
CA GLU A 45 -33.38 -29.27 -18.26
C GLU A 45 -32.26 -29.04 -17.23
N LEU A 46 -31.79 -30.10 -16.57
CA LEU A 46 -30.67 -30.03 -15.62
C LEU A 46 -29.38 -29.60 -16.31
N VAL A 47 -29.09 -30.14 -17.49
CA VAL A 47 -27.89 -29.79 -18.27
C VAL A 47 -27.96 -28.36 -18.78
N ASN A 48 -29.13 -27.89 -19.21
CA ASN A 48 -29.33 -26.50 -19.63
C ASN A 48 -29.18 -25.54 -18.45
N GLY A 49 -29.78 -25.85 -17.30
CA GLY A 49 -29.60 -25.08 -16.06
C GLY A 49 -28.13 -25.00 -15.63
N PHE A 50 -27.40 -26.11 -15.73
CA PHE A 50 -25.97 -26.13 -15.44
C PHE A 50 -25.16 -25.25 -16.41
N ARG A 51 -25.42 -25.37 -17.71
CA ARG A 51 -24.74 -24.55 -18.73
C ARG A 51 -25.03 -23.06 -18.54
N LEU A 52 -26.26 -22.70 -18.21
CA LEU A 52 -26.66 -21.33 -17.90
C LEU A 52 -25.96 -20.79 -16.64
N ALA A 53 -25.82 -21.62 -15.61
CA ALA A 53 -25.10 -21.25 -14.40
C ALA A 53 -23.60 -21.04 -14.68
N LEU A 54 -22.98 -21.92 -15.48
CA LEU A 54 -21.58 -21.77 -15.89
C LEU A 54 -21.35 -20.50 -16.71
N THR A 55 -22.24 -20.15 -17.63
CA THR A 55 -22.13 -18.90 -18.39
C THR A 55 -22.30 -17.68 -17.49
N ALA A 56 -23.28 -17.69 -16.59
CA ALA A 56 -23.50 -16.59 -15.66
C ALA A 56 -22.33 -16.40 -14.67
N GLU A 57 -21.72 -17.48 -14.19
CA GLU A 57 -20.55 -17.42 -13.33
C GLU A 57 -19.31 -16.86 -14.06
N ARG A 58 -19.11 -17.28 -15.32
CA ARG A 58 -18.06 -16.73 -16.19
C ARG A 58 -18.25 -15.24 -16.44
N GLU A 59 -19.45 -14.83 -16.82
CA GLU A 59 -19.78 -13.41 -17.06
C GLU A 59 -19.56 -12.56 -15.81
N ARG A 60 -19.96 -13.04 -14.62
CA ARG A 60 -19.70 -12.35 -13.35
C ARG A 60 -18.21 -12.24 -13.05
N SER A 61 -17.46 -13.34 -13.22
CA SER A 61 -16.01 -13.35 -13.02
C SER A 61 -15.31 -12.39 -13.96
N GLU A 62 -15.69 -12.37 -15.24
CA GLU A 62 -15.18 -11.42 -16.25
C GLU A 62 -15.53 -9.97 -15.88
N GLN A 63 -16.77 -9.70 -15.48
CA GLN A 63 -17.19 -8.37 -15.03
C GLN A 63 -16.43 -7.91 -13.78
N ASP A 64 -16.24 -8.80 -12.80
CA ASP A 64 -15.47 -8.49 -11.59
C ASP A 64 -13.99 -8.25 -11.90
N GLN A 65 -13.40 -9.02 -12.81
CA GLN A 65 -12.04 -8.81 -13.29
C GLN A 65 -11.90 -7.47 -14.01
N LEU A 66 -12.84 -7.14 -14.90
CA LEU A 66 -12.86 -5.85 -15.59
C LEU A 66 -13.02 -4.69 -14.61
N ARG A 67 -13.90 -4.81 -13.61
CA ARG A 67 -14.07 -3.78 -12.57
C ARG A 67 -12.78 -3.59 -11.78
N ARG A 68 -12.15 -4.67 -11.31
CA ARG A 68 -10.87 -4.60 -10.57
C ARG A 68 -9.77 -3.98 -11.42
N ALA A 69 -9.65 -4.38 -12.70
CA ALA A 69 -8.68 -3.80 -13.61
C ALA A 69 -8.92 -2.30 -13.85
N GLN A 70 -10.18 -1.87 -13.93
CA GLN A 70 -10.54 -0.45 -14.03
C GLN A 70 -10.19 0.32 -12.75
N GLU A 71 -10.50 -0.23 -11.57
CA GLU A 71 -10.17 0.36 -10.27
C GLU A 71 -8.64 0.50 -10.09
N GLU A 72 -7.88 -0.53 -10.44
CA GLU A 72 -6.40 -0.51 -10.40
C GLU A 72 -5.82 0.53 -11.36
N GLU A 73 -6.37 0.66 -12.56
CA GLU A 73 -5.93 1.67 -13.54
C GLU A 73 -6.25 3.09 -13.06
N VAL A 74 -7.43 3.31 -12.46
CA VAL A 74 -7.81 4.60 -11.87
C VAL A 74 -6.87 4.96 -10.71
N ALA A 75 -6.60 4.00 -9.81
CA ALA A 75 -5.66 4.20 -8.70
C ALA A 75 -4.24 4.53 -9.21
N ARG A 76 -3.75 3.77 -10.20
CA ARG A 76 -2.44 4.00 -10.82
C ARG A 76 -2.32 5.38 -11.46
N ARG A 77 -3.38 5.85 -12.14
CA ARG A 77 -3.43 7.20 -12.72
C ARG A 77 -3.43 8.27 -11.64
N ALA A 78 -4.22 8.08 -10.58
CA ALA A 78 -4.24 9.02 -9.45
C ALA A 78 -2.86 9.11 -8.78
N ASP A 79 -2.20 7.97 -8.56
CA ASP A 79 -0.84 7.92 -8.02
C ASP A 79 0.16 8.61 -8.96
N ALA A 80 0.09 8.37 -10.27
CA ALA A 80 0.97 9.02 -11.24
C ALA A 80 0.81 10.55 -11.25
N VAL A 81 -0.43 11.05 -11.22
CA VAL A 81 -0.72 12.49 -11.14
C VAL A 81 -0.18 13.07 -9.84
N LYS A 82 -0.38 12.39 -8.72
CA LYS A 82 0.16 12.79 -7.42
C LYS A 82 1.68 12.85 -7.44
N GLN A 83 2.36 11.81 -7.93
CA GLN A 83 3.82 11.79 -8.03
C GLN A 83 4.35 12.92 -8.92
N GLN A 84 3.68 13.21 -10.03
CA GLN A 84 4.04 14.33 -10.91
C GLN A 84 3.89 15.68 -10.18
N ALA A 85 2.81 15.87 -9.41
CA ALA A 85 2.59 17.08 -8.64
C ALA A 85 3.66 17.29 -7.54
N LEU A 86 3.99 16.24 -6.79
CA LEU A 86 5.02 16.28 -5.74
C LEU A 86 6.42 16.52 -6.31
N ALA A 87 6.72 15.95 -7.48
CA ALA A 87 7.98 16.17 -8.19
C ALA A 87 8.10 17.63 -8.68
N GLY A 88 7.01 18.21 -9.18
CA GLY A 88 6.97 19.59 -9.67
C GLY A 88 6.81 20.66 -8.59
N MET A 89 6.50 20.28 -7.35
CA MET A 89 6.29 21.22 -6.25
C MET A 89 7.56 22.04 -5.95
N LEU A 90 7.43 23.37 -6.00
CA LEU A 90 8.53 24.28 -5.70
C LEU A 90 8.72 24.41 -4.20
N ILE A 91 9.99 24.40 -3.77
CA ILE A 91 10.35 24.54 -2.36
C ILE A 91 11.49 25.55 -2.23
N THR A 92 11.40 26.41 -1.23
CA THR A 92 12.45 27.36 -0.91
C THR A 92 12.55 27.62 0.60
N SER A 93 13.75 27.89 1.09
CA SER A 93 13.96 28.44 2.44
C SER A 93 13.65 29.94 2.52
N GLY A 94 13.53 30.63 1.37
CA GLY A 94 13.08 32.01 1.30
C GLY A 94 11.55 32.15 1.44
N PHE A 95 11.03 33.36 1.31
CA PHE A 95 9.59 33.65 1.49
C PHE A 95 8.82 33.90 0.18
N ASN A 96 9.47 33.79 -0.97
CA ASN A 96 8.85 33.99 -2.29
C ASN A 96 9.58 33.22 -3.40
N PHE A 97 8.94 33.11 -4.57
CA PHE A 97 9.55 32.68 -5.83
C PHE A 97 9.49 33.80 -6.87
N ASP A 98 10.65 34.14 -7.46
CA ASP A 98 10.70 35.19 -8.49
C ASP A 98 9.91 34.79 -9.74
N GLY A 99 9.12 35.72 -10.28
CA GLY A 99 8.24 35.46 -11.42
C GLY A 99 6.94 34.73 -11.06
N TYR A 100 6.65 34.55 -9.77
CA TYR A 100 5.38 34.03 -9.28
C TYR A 100 4.72 35.01 -8.31
N THR A 101 3.40 34.86 -8.16
CA THR A 101 2.59 35.52 -7.13
C THR A 101 1.97 34.46 -6.23
N ILE A 102 2.08 34.63 -4.91
CA ILE A 102 1.39 33.78 -3.94
C ILE A 102 -0.09 34.20 -3.91
N THR A 103 -0.99 33.29 -4.27
CA THR A 103 -2.44 33.54 -4.33
C THR A 103 -3.20 32.98 -3.13
N LYS A 104 -2.58 32.05 -2.38
CA LYS A 104 -3.16 31.49 -1.15
C LYS A 104 -2.08 31.02 -0.19
N TYR A 105 -2.30 31.27 1.10
CA TYR A 105 -1.57 30.64 2.21
C TYR A 105 -2.49 29.61 2.88
N SER A 106 -2.05 28.36 2.94
CA SER A 106 -2.85 27.24 3.50
C SER A 106 -2.37 26.79 4.89
N GLY A 107 -1.40 27.48 5.47
CA GLY A 107 -0.95 27.28 6.85
C GLY A 107 0.46 26.68 6.94
N TYR A 108 0.89 26.56 8.20
CA TYR A 108 2.16 25.95 8.60
C TYR A 108 2.03 24.43 8.59
N ILE A 109 3.04 23.76 8.04
CA ILE A 109 3.10 22.30 7.90
C ILE A 109 4.48 21.80 8.32
N SER A 110 4.53 20.52 8.72
CA SER A 110 5.77 19.81 9.02
C SER A 110 5.82 18.47 8.29
N GLY A 111 7.03 17.95 8.12
CA GLY A 111 7.30 16.56 7.77
C GLY A 111 8.41 16.04 8.66
N ASP A 112 8.27 14.80 9.15
CA ASP A 112 9.09 14.30 10.24
C ASP A 112 9.72 12.97 9.87
N ASP A 113 10.96 12.74 10.27
CA ASP A 113 11.53 11.39 10.20
C ASP A 113 12.55 11.15 11.30
N ALA A 114 12.68 9.90 11.71
CA ALA A 114 13.60 9.51 12.76
C ALA A 114 14.27 8.17 12.46
N LEU A 115 15.51 8.02 12.93
CA LEU A 115 16.29 6.80 12.79
C LEU A 115 17.02 6.48 14.10
N SER A 116 17.19 5.20 14.36
CA SER A 116 18.09 4.69 15.40
C SER A 116 19.41 4.25 14.78
N MET A 117 20.54 4.59 15.42
CA MET A 117 21.87 4.18 15.00
C MET A 117 22.62 3.53 16.16
N ASP A 118 23.21 2.36 15.90
CA ASP A 118 23.99 1.66 16.91
C ASP A 118 25.18 2.50 17.37
N ARG A 119 25.57 2.30 18.63
CA ARG A 119 26.74 3.00 19.16
C ARG A 119 28.02 2.37 18.64
N PRO A 120 29.05 3.17 18.36
CA PRO A 120 30.38 2.64 18.11
C PRO A 120 30.82 1.74 19.26
N THR A 121 31.21 0.52 18.92
CA THR A 121 31.80 -0.41 19.89
C THR A 121 33.31 -0.29 19.83
N HIS A 122 33.94 -0.18 21.01
CA HIS A 122 35.38 -0.32 21.13
C HIS A 122 35.69 -1.82 21.21
N GLY A 123 36.44 -2.33 20.24
CA GLY A 123 36.96 -3.69 20.29
C GLY A 123 37.89 -3.89 21.48
N TRP A 124 38.12 -5.16 21.85
CA TRP A 124 39.00 -5.55 22.96
C TRP A 124 40.47 -5.08 22.84
N MET A 125 40.85 -4.57 21.66
CA MET A 125 42.16 -3.95 21.37
C MET A 125 42.11 -2.42 21.21
N GLY A 126 41.04 -1.76 21.67
CA GLY A 126 40.95 -0.30 21.70
C GLY A 126 40.65 0.38 20.37
N GLY A 127 40.27 -0.36 19.32
CA GLY A 127 39.80 0.21 18.06
C GLY A 127 38.29 0.39 18.02
N VAL A 128 37.80 1.50 17.46
CA VAL A 128 36.38 1.66 17.10
C VAL A 128 36.14 0.92 15.78
N ASN A 129 35.16 0.01 15.75
CA ASN A 129 34.72 -0.59 14.49
C ASN A 129 33.68 0.32 13.80
N GLY A 130 33.96 0.75 12.56
CA GLY A 130 33.06 1.59 11.73
C GLY A 130 33.44 3.08 11.67
N ASP A 131 33.05 3.76 10.59
CA ASP A 131 33.11 5.23 10.48
C ASP A 131 31.77 5.82 10.89
N VAL A 132 31.65 6.11 12.19
CA VAL A 132 30.45 6.67 12.81
C VAL A 132 30.03 7.99 12.16
N GLY A 133 30.98 8.77 11.65
CA GLY A 133 30.70 10.03 11.00
C GLY A 133 30.05 9.82 9.64
N GLU A 134 30.61 8.94 8.81
CA GLU A 134 30.07 8.61 7.50
C GLU A 134 28.66 7.99 7.61
N GLU A 135 28.49 7.02 8.51
CA GLU A 135 27.20 6.36 8.74
C GLU A 135 26.13 7.36 9.20
N LEU A 136 26.48 8.26 10.13
CA LEU A 136 25.57 9.31 10.58
C LEU A 136 25.18 10.26 9.46
N LEU A 137 26.13 10.71 8.64
CA LEU A 137 25.83 11.64 7.54
C LEU A 137 24.93 11.00 6.47
N LEU A 138 25.15 9.72 6.15
CA LEU A 138 24.27 8.96 5.27
C LEU A 138 22.86 8.83 5.84
N ALA A 139 22.76 8.54 7.14
CA ALA A 139 21.50 8.40 7.85
C ALA A 139 20.73 9.74 7.91
N LEU A 140 21.41 10.84 8.24
CA LEU A 140 20.86 12.21 8.21
C LEU A 140 20.36 12.61 6.82
N ALA A 141 21.10 12.27 5.76
CA ALA A 141 20.68 12.52 4.39
C ALA A 141 19.44 11.69 3.99
N SER A 142 19.28 10.50 4.55
CA SER A 142 18.07 9.68 4.37
C SER A 142 16.85 10.32 5.04
N ILE A 143 16.94 10.61 6.34
CA ILE A 143 15.79 11.16 7.08
C ILE A 143 15.39 12.54 6.56
N ARG A 144 16.34 13.38 6.13
CA ARG A 144 16.04 14.69 5.54
C ARG A 144 15.22 14.56 4.26
N ARG A 145 15.54 13.58 3.41
CA ARG A 145 14.79 13.33 2.17
C ARG A 145 13.38 12.87 2.45
N LYS A 146 13.19 12.03 3.47
CA LYS A 146 11.87 11.54 3.86
C LYS A 146 11.04 12.63 4.53
N ALA A 147 11.59 13.40 5.47
CA ALA A 147 10.92 14.56 6.05
C ALA A 147 10.50 15.58 4.98
N LEU A 148 11.35 15.85 3.98
CA LEU A 148 10.99 16.73 2.87
C LEU A 148 9.87 16.13 1.99
N ALA A 149 9.85 14.81 1.79
CA ALA A 149 8.77 14.14 1.07
C ALA A 149 7.44 14.23 1.83
N GLU A 150 7.45 14.02 3.15
CA GLU A 150 6.26 14.18 4.00
C GLU A 150 5.76 15.63 4.02
N LEU A 151 6.67 16.62 4.06
CA LEU A 151 6.32 18.03 3.94
C LEU A 151 5.61 18.33 2.62
N LYS A 152 6.10 17.78 1.50
CA LYS A 152 5.45 17.90 0.18
C LYS A 152 4.07 17.26 0.15
N GLU A 153 3.93 16.08 0.75
CA GLU A 153 2.66 15.37 0.88
C GLU A 153 1.65 16.19 1.69
N ALA A 154 2.07 16.80 2.80
CA ALA A 154 1.24 17.68 3.59
C ALA A 154 0.78 18.92 2.79
N ALA A 155 1.68 19.54 2.02
CA ALA A 155 1.32 20.66 1.15
C ALA A 155 0.34 20.23 0.04
N TYR A 156 0.57 19.08 -0.59
CA TYR A 156 -0.31 18.54 -1.62
C TYR A 156 -1.72 18.24 -1.08
N ALA A 157 -1.82 17.67 0.13
CA ALA A 157 -3.09 17.40 0.79
C ALA A 157 -3.90 18.68 1.08
N LEU A 158 -3.24 19.82 1.26
CA LEU A 158 -3.87 21.14 1.40
C LEU A 158 -4.22 21.81 0.04
N GLY A 159 -3.94 21.14 -1.07
CA GLY A 159 -4.13 21.66 -2.43
C GLY A 159 -3.10 22.72 -2.83
N CYS A 160 -1.93 22.74 -2.18
CA CYS A 160 -0.85 23.66 -2.49
C CYS A 160 0.11 23.08 -3.52
N ASN A 161 0.77 23.97 -4.28
CA ASN A 161 1.74 23.62 -5.31
C ASN A 161 3.17 24.11 -4.98
N ALA A 162 3.36 24.76 -3.84
CA ALA A 162 4.68 25.15 -3.35
C ALA A 162 4.75 25.25 -1.81
N VAL A 163 5.98 25.23 -1.29
CA VAL A 163 6.30 25.45 0.11
C VAL A 163 7.37 26.53 0.24
N ILE A 164 7.15 27.51 1.10
CA ILE A 164 8.08 28.60 1.39
C ILE A 164 8.51 28.56 2.86
N GLY A 165 9.62 29.23 3.16
CA GLY A 165 10.15 29.35 4.51
C GLY A 165 10.58 28.01 5.09
N VAL A 166 11.13 27.13 4.26
CA VAL A 166 11.55 25.80 4.71
C VAL A 166 12.79 25.86 5.60
N ASP A 167 12.67 25.27 6.78
CA ASP A 167 13.76 25.03 7.72
C ASP A 167 13.82 23.55 8.12
N PHE A 168 14.92 23.16 8.77
CA PHE A 168 15.11 21.81 9.31
C PHE A 168 15.61 21.90 10.75
N ASP A 169 14.86 21.30 11.66
CA ASP A 169 15.25 21.11 13.06
C ASP A 169 15.77 19.68 13.26
N TYR A 170 16.85 19.53 14.02
CA TYR A 170 17.42 18.22 14.36
C TYR A 170 17.35 18.00 15.86
N LEU A 171 16.88 16.82 16.24
CA LEU A 171 16.82 16.38 17.63
C LEU A 171 17.61 15.07 17.77
N THR A 172 18.49 15.02 18.76
CA THR A 172 19.21 13.80 19.12
C THR A 172 18.84 13.39 20.53
N LEU A 173 18.49 12.12 20.71
CA LEU A 173 18.32 11.53 22.04
C LEU A 173 19.44 10.51 22.29
N ASP A 174 19.93 10.52 23.53
CA ASP A 174 20.86 9.55 24.07
C ASP A 174 20.10 8.66 25.08
N PRO A 175 19.35 7.65 24.61
CA PRO A 175 18.54 6.82 25.49
C PRO A 175 19.40 5.88 26.32
N GLU A 176 19.06 5.75 27.61
CA GLU A 176 19.70 4.83 28.54
C GLU A 176 18.66 4.12 29.43
N THR A 177 19.01 2.93 29.92
CA THR A 177 18.20 2.19 30.89
C THR A 177 19.07 1.64 32.01
N ALA A 178 18.53 1.63 33.23
CA ALA A 178 19.18 1.01 34.37
C ALA A 178 18.99 -0.52 34.33
N THR A 179 20.03 -1.25 34.73
CA THR A 179 19.98 -2.70 34.94
C THR A 179 19.62 -3.01 36.39
N ASN A 180 19.11 -4.22 36.63
CA ASN A 180 18.78 -4.70 37.99
C ASN A 180 20.00 -4.72 38.93
N GLY A 181 21.23 -4.70 38.40
CA GLY A 181 22.48 -4.64 39.17
C GLY A 181 23.02 -3.23 39.43
N GLY A 182 22.28 -2.17 39.04
CA GLY A 182 22.69 -0.78 39.25
C GLY A 182 23.64 -0.20 38.18
N GLY A 183 23.93 -0.94 37.11
CA GLY A 183 24.67 -0.41 35.94
C GLY A 183 23.74 0.23 34.91
N THR A 184 24.28 1.15 34.10
CA THR A 184 23.57 1.80 32.97
C THR A 184 23.86 1.07 31.67
N VAL A 185 22.82 0.80 30.88
CA VAL A 185 22.92 0.32 29.50
C VAL A 185 22.50 1.45 28.57
N TYR A 186 23.42 1.86 27.71
CA TYR A 186 23.14 2.82 26.66
C TYR A 186 22.46 2.13 25.47
N LEU A 187 21.32 2.64 25.07
CA LEU A 187 20.58 2.21 23.88
C LEU A 187 21.12 2.92 22.63
N PRO A 188 20.79 2.47 21.40
CA PRO A 188 21.20 3.14 20.17
C PRO A 188 20.87 4.64 20.18
N PHE A 189 21.67 5.47 19.52
CA PHE A 189 21.34 6.88 19.33
C PHE A 189 20.05 7.02 18.55
N LEU A 190 19.20 7.97 18.93
CA LEU A 190 18.02 8.33 18.14
C LEU A 190 18.25 9.72 17.54
N PHE A 191 18.16 9.83 16.22
CA PHE A 191 18.17 11.09 15.51
C PHE A 191 16.82 11.31 14.87
N ALA A 192 16.25 12.50 15.06
CA ALA A 192 15.04 12.94 14.39
C ALA A 192 15.33 14.23 13.64
N VAL A 193 14.63 14.41 12.52
CA VAL A 193 14.60 15.65 11.76
C VAL A 193 13.16 16.04 11.50
N THR A 194 12.87 17.32 11.72
CA THR A 194 11.59 17.94 11.35
C THR A 194 11.89 18.96 10.27
N ALA A 195 11.25 18.85 9.12
CA ALA A 195 11.21 19.89 8.11
C ALA A 195 9.95 20.72 8.32
N ASN A 196 10.06 22.04 8.46
CA ASN A 196 8.87 22.90 8.56
C ASN A 196 8.74 23.81 7.35
N GLY A 197 7.55 24.41 7.16
CA GLY A 197 7.35 25.45 6.17
C GLY A 197 5.89 25.91 6.09
N ASN A 198 5.62 26.84 5.18
CA ASN A 198 4.26 27.29 4.88
C ASN A 198 3.81 26.78 3.51
N ALA A 199 2.69 26.07 3.48
CA ALA A 199 2.08 25.60 2.24
C ALA A 199 1.38 26.75 1.53
N VAL A 200 1.69 26.96 0.25
CA VAL A 200 1.14 28.07 -0.54
C VAL A 200 0.69 27.63 -1.93
N VAL A 201 -0.25 28.36 -2.51
CA VAL A 201 -0.56 28.31 -3.93
C VAL A 201 0.14 29.49 -4.61
N ILE A 202 0.91 29.19 -5.64
CA ILE A 202 1.58 30.17 -6.49
C ILE A 202 1.08 30.09 -7.92
N GLU A 203 1.00 31.24 -8.58
CA GLU A 203 0.69 31.40 -10.00
C GLU A 203 1.81 32.18 -10.68
N ARG A 204 2.11 31.83 -11.94
CA ARG A 204 3.15 32.52 -12.71
C ARG A 204 2.65 33.89 -13.13
N ASN A 205 3.50 34.92 -12.97
CA ASN A 205 3.21 36.29 -13.39
C ASN A 205 3.10 36.44 -14.91
#